data_AF-A0AAD5VND3-F1
#
_entry.id   AF-A0AAD5VND3-F1
#
_cell.length_a   1.000
_cell.length_b   1.000
_cell.length_c   1.000
_cell.angle_alpha   90.00
_cell.angle_beta   90.00
_cell.angle_gamma   90.00
#
_symmetry.space_group_name_H-M   'P 1'
#
loop_
_entity.id
_entity.type
_entity.pdbx_description
1 polymer ?
#
loop_
_entity_poly.entity_id
_entity_poly.type
_entity_poly.pdbx_seq_one_letter_code
_entity_poly.pdbx_strand_id
1 'polypeptide(L)'
;MKNLQSDWENILIAYNVLSIFSVLLIIVTLLPPLLSRSVHRRLPWYSHMLSWLVFSAALLVLMGHQTDKKPPAELCFLQSALLYATPPLIAFSMACYLLDITLQVATLLDKKSLLRKSLLEKKFGISVILGLLPWVIFWAVIIEVSIVFATANDMFKPSGDLEIHLFCHYNSKST
;
A
#
# COMPACT_ATOMS: atom_id res chain seq x y z
N MET A 1 -28.86 -21.34 3.83
CA MET A 1 -28.62 -20.26 2.84
C MET A 1 -28.78 -18.87 3.43
N LYS A 2 -29.91 -18.51 4.08
CA LYS A 2 -30.08 -17.18 4.70
C LYS A 2 -29.02 -16.82 5.76
N ASN A 3 -28.60 -17.79 6.58
CA ASN A 3 -27.56 -17.56 7.60
C ASN A 3 -26.20 -17.22 6.97
N LEU A 4 -25.80 -17.93 5.91
CA LEU A 4 -24.54 -17.68 5.19
C LEU A 4 -24.50 -16.31 4.51
N GLN A 5 -25.62 -15.87 3.93
CA GLN A 5 -25.73 -14.53 3.31
C GLN A 5 -25.57 -13.43 4.37
N SER A 6 -26.24 -13.57 5.52
CA SER A 6 -26.17 -12.62 6.63
C SER A 6 -24.75 -12.56 7.24
N ASP A 7 -24.07 -13.71 7.35
CA ASP A 7 -22.71 -13.76 7.88
C ASP A 7 -21.73 -13.02 6.95
N TRP A 8 -21.91 -13.13 5.63
CA TRP A 8 -21.08 -12.45 4.64
C TRP A 8 -21.26 -10.92 4.66
N GLU A 9 -22.49 -10.44 4.76
CA GLU A 9 -22.78 -9.01 4.88
C GLU A 9 -22.12 -8.41 6.13
N ASN A 10 -22.16 -9.11 7.25
CA ASN A 10 -21.49 -8.70 8.49
C ASN A 10 -19.96 -8.61 8.33
N ILE A 11 -19.35 -9.57 7.63
CA ILE A 11 -17.91 -9.55 7.32
C ILE A 11 -17.54 -8.36 6.45
N LEU A 12 -18.33 -8.07 5.41
CA LEU A 12 -18.10 -6.92 4.52
C LEU A 12 -18.22 -5.59 5.28
N ILE A 13 -19.24 -5.45 6.14
CA ILE A 13 -19.40 -4.27 7.00
C ILE A 13 -18.19 -4.12 7.92
N ALA A 14 -17.78 -5.19 8.61
CA ALA A 14 -16.63 -5.15 9.50
C ALA A 14 -15.34 -4.77 8.76
N TYR A 15 -15.10 -5.37 7.59
CA TYR A 15 -13.98 -5.05 6.72
C TYR A 15 -13.97 -3.56 6.33
N ASN A 16 -15.09 -3.05 5.84
CA ASN A 16 -15.23 -1.66 5.44
C ASN A 16 -15.00 -0.68 6.60
N VAL A 17 -15.57 -0.96 7.78
CA VAL A 17 -15.37 -0.15 8.99
C VAL A 17 -13.89 -0.12 9.39
N LEU A 18 -13.23 -1.28 9.39
CA LEU A 18 -11.80 -1.38 9.73
C LEU A 18 -10.93 -0.63 8.71
N SER A 19 -11.24 -0.73 7.41
CA SER A 19 -10.50 -0.02 6.37
C SER A 19 -10.67 1.50 6.46
N ILE A 20 -11.89 2.01 6.68
CA ILE A 20 -12.14 3.44 6.90
C ILE A 20 -11.39 3.91 8.16
N PHE A 21 -11.49 3.15 9.25
CA PHE A 21 -10.83 3.48 10.50
C PHE A 21 -9.31 3.54 10.36
N SER A 22 -8.71 2.61 9.60
CA SER A 22 -7.29 2.63 9.26
C SER A 22 -6.90 3.93 8.53
N VAL A 23 -7.64 4.32 7.50
CA VAL A 23 -7.40 5.59 6.77
C VAL A 23 -7.45 6.79 7.73
N LEU A 24 -8.47 6.86 8.58
CA LEU A 24 -8.62 7.96 9.54
C LEU A 24 -7.45 8.01 10.53
N LEU A 25 -7.04 6.88 11.10
CA LEU A 25 -5.93 6.82 12.03
C LEU A 25 -4.59 7.22 11.38
N ILE A 26 -4.37 6.82 10.13
CA ILE A 26 -3.16 7.21 9.39
C ILE A 26 -3.16 8.72 9.12
N ILE A 27 -4.29 9.30 8.72
CA ILE A 27 -4.43 10.76 8.55
C ILE A 27 -4.15 11.46 9.88
N VAL A 28 -4.77 11.02 10.98
CA VAL A 28 -4.53 11.58 12.32
C VAL A 28 -3.05 11.47 12.71
N THR A 29 -2.36 10.40 12.33
CA THR A 29 -0.93 10.22 12.59
C THR A 29 -0.05 11.17 11.75
N LEU A 30 -0.49 11.50 10.53
CA LEU A 30 0.19 12.46 9.65
C LEU A 30 -0.03 13.91 10.06
N LEU A 31 -1.12 14.25 10.75
CA LEU A 31 -1.43 15.64 11.12
C LEU A 31 -0.37 16.30 12.04
N PRO A 32 0.11 15.69 13.15
CA PRO A 32 1.06 16.33 14.04
C PRO A 32 2.34 16.84 13.37
N PRO A 33 3.07 16.04 12.55
CA PRO A 33 4.27 16.54 11.88
C PRO A 33 3.98 17.55 10.75
N LEU A 34 2.74 17.59 10.22
CA LEU A 34 2.33 18.58 9.22
C LEU A 34 1.92 19.91 9.84
N LEU A 35 1.29 19.89 11.02
CA LEU A 35 0.77 21.09 11.69
C LEU A 35 1.77 21.70 12.68
N SER A 36 2.63 20.88 13.29
CA SER A 36 3.58 21.33 14.33
C SER A 36 4.99 21.50 13.78
N ARG A 37 5.52 22.72 13.88
CA ARG A 37 6.94 23.00 13.63
C ARG A 37 7.88 22.29 14.61
N SER A 38 7.38 21.75 15.72
CA SER A 38 8.21 21.03 16.69
C SER A 38 8.48 19.59 16.28
N VAL A 39 7.58 18.98 15.48
CA VAL A 39 7.63 17.55 15.17
C VAL A 39 8.20 17.34 13.78
N HIS A 40 9.52 17.13 13.70
CA HIS A 40 10.18 16.84 12.43
C HIS A 40 10.28 15.32 12.22
N ARG A 41 9.79 14.86 11.07
CA ARG A 41 9.94 13.46 10.61
C ARG A 41 10.75 13.44 9.30
N ARG A 42 11.43 12.32 9.06
CA ARG A 42 12.24 12.12 7.86
C ARG A 42 11.41 11.52 6.73
N LEU A 43 11.90 11.66 5.49
CA LEU A 43 11.19 11.21 4.30
C LEU A 43 10.79 9.72 4.33
N PRO A 44 11.64 8.77 4.77
CA PRO A 44 11.26 7.35 4.84
C PRO A 44 10.06 7.09 5.77
N TRP A 45 9.89 7.88 6.83
CA TRP A 45 8.72 7.79 7.71
C TRP A 45 7.44 8.20 6.97
N TYR A 46 7.47 9.31 6.23
CA TYR A 46 6.33 9.73 5.40
C TYR A 46 6.03 8.72 4.29
N SER A 47 7.07 8.17 3.66
CA SER A 47 6.94 7.13 2.63
C SER A 47 6.23 5.88 3.19
N HIS A 48 6.59 5.45 4.40
CA HIS A 48 5.94 4.33 5.08
C HIS A 48 4.49 4.65 5.52
N MET A 49 4.21 5.85 6.00
CA MET A 49 2.82 6.23 6.33
C MET A 49 1.94 6.30 5.08
N LEU A 50 2.49 6.84 3.99
CA LEU A 50 1.78 6.95 2.73
C LEU A 50 1.58 5.58 2.06
N SER A 51 2.48 4.60 2.25
CA SER A 51 2.26 3.24 1.77
C SER A 51 1.07 2.54 2.45
N TRP A 52 0.95 2.69 3.77
CA TRP A 52 -0.22 2.19 4.50
C TRP A 52 -1.51 2.93 4.14
N LEU A 53 -1.42 4.23 3.81
CA LEU A 53 -2.55 4.99 3.32
C LEU A 53 -3.03 4.48 1.96
N VAL A 54 -2.09 4.26 1.02
CA VAL A 54 -2.38 3.67 -0.30
C VAL A 54 -3.01 2.29 -0.14
N PHE A 55 -2.48 1.45 0.76
CA PHE A 55 -3.08 0.15 1.05
C PHE A 55 -4.52 0.28 1.53
N SER A 56 -4.74 1.08 2.56
CA SER A 56 -6.05 1.23 3.17
C SER A 56 -7.06 1.82 2.20
N ALA A 57 -6.63 2.76 1.34
CA ALA A 57 -7.45 3.30 0.26
C ALA A 57 -7.75 2.25 -0.82
N ALA A 58 -6.79 1.39 -1.19
CA ALA A 58 -6.99 0.32 -2.16
C ALA A 58 -8.08 -0.67 -1.74
N LEU A 59 -8.18 -0.96 -0.44
CA LEU A 59 -9.23 -1.80 0.14
C LEU A 59 -10.63 -1.18 -0.03
N LEU A 60 -10.72 0.16 -0.10
CA LEU A 60 -11.97 0.90 -0.23
C LEU A 60 -12.41 1.13 -1.68
N VAL A 61 -11.57 0.84 -2.68
CA VAL A 61 -11.86 1.11 -4.10
C VAL A 61 -13.14 0.42 -4.57
N LEU A 62 -13.44 -0.78 -4.07
CA LEU A 62 -14.63 -1.53 -4.44
C LEU A 62 -15.84 -1.24 -3.55
N MET A 63 -15.72 -0.35 -2.56
CA MET A 63 -16.83 -0.01 -1.65
C MET A 63 -18.07 0.41 -2.45
N GLY A 64 -19.21 -0.18 -2.11
CA GLY A 64 -20.48 0.02 -2.84
C GLY A 64 -20.69 -0.90 -4.04
N HIS A 65 -19.65 -1.55 -4.55
CA HIS A 65 -19.72 -2.53 -5.65
C HIS A 65 -19.32 -3.96 -5.19
N GLN A 66 -19.15 -4.18 -3.88
CA GLN A 66 -18.76 -5.46 -3.27
C GLN A 66 -19.86 -6.53 -3.32
N THR A 67 -21.11 -6.20 -3.65
CA THR A 67 -22.20 -7.18 -3.76
C THR A 67 -22.74 -7.27 -5.18
N ASP A 68 -22.19 -6.49 -6.11
CA ASP A 68 -22.61 -6.48 -7.49
C ASP A 68 -22.15 -7.77 -8.18
N LYS A 69 -23.07 -8.37 -8.94
CA LYS A 69 -22.78 -9.57 -9.76
C LYS A 69 -21.73 -9.30 -10.84
N LYS A 70 -21.48 -8.03 -11.18
CA LYS A 70 -20.54 -7.62 -12.23
C LYS A 70 -20.02 -6.20 -11.96
N PRO A 71 -18.97 -6.03 -11.13
CA PRO A 71 -18.37 -4.72 -10.94
C PRO A 71 -17.77 -4.19 -12.25
N PRO A 72 -17.68 -2.85 -12.43
CA PRO A 72 -17.01 -2.24 -13.57
C PRO A 72 -15.57 -2.78 -13.73
N ALA A 73 -15.21 -3.19 -14.94
CA ALA A 73 -13.92 -3.80 -15.23
C ALA A 73 -12.74 -2.89 -14.86
N GLU A 74 -12.90 -1.58 -15.01
CA GLU A 74 -11.89 -0.57 -14.66
C GLU A 74 -11.64 -0.50 -13.15
N LEU A 75 -12.69 -0.56 -12.33
CA LEU A 75 -12.57 -0.60 -10.87
C LEU A 75 -11.89 -1.90 -10.42
N CYS A 76 -12.21 -2.99 -11.09
CA CYS A 76 -11.65 -4.30 -10.83
C CYS A 76 -10.14 -4.36 -11.16
N PHE A 77 -9.76 -3.80 -12.30
CA PHE A 77 -8.36 -3.63 -12.68
C PHE A 77 -7.61 -2.74 -11.68
N LEU A 78 -8.18 -1.57 -11.34
CA LEU A 78 -7.55 -0.65 -10.38
C LEU A 78 -7.34 -1.31 -9.02
N GLN A 79 -8.36 -1.98 -8.49
CA GLN A 79 -8.28 -2.65 -7.19
C GLN A 79 -7.23 -3.75 -7.19
N SER A 80 -7.22 -4.61 -8.21
CA SER A 80 -6.25 -5.70 -8.33
C SER A 80 -4.82 -5.17 -8.48
N ALA A 81 -4.59 -4.20 -9.36
CA ALA A 81 -3.29 -3.57 -9.53
C ALA A 81 -2.75 -3.00 -8.20
N LEU A 82 -3.59 -2.26 -7.47
CA LEU A 82 -3.21 -1.72 -6.16
C LEU A 82 -2.94 -2.82 -5.12
N LEU A 83 -3.78 -3.86 -5.04
CA LEU A 83 -3.62 -4.96 -4.10
C LEU A 83 -2.34 -5.77 -4.36
N TYR A 84 -1.93 -5.95 -5.62
CA TYR A 84 -0.69 -6.64 -5.95
C TYR A 84 0.55 -5.76 -5.73
N ALA A 85 0.46 -4.46 -6.01
CA ALA A 85 1.59 -3.53 -5.86
C ALA A 85 1.85 -3.12 -4.40
N THR A 86 0.86 -3.19 -3.53
CA THR A 86 0.98 -2.67 -2.16
C THR A 86 1.83 -3.53 -1.21
N PRO A 87 1.75 -4.88 -1.19
CA PRO A 87 2.62 -5.71 -0.35
C PRO A 87 4.13 -5.41 -0.50
N PRO A 88 4.70 -5.33 -1.73
CA PRO A 88 6.09 -4.94 -1.88
C PRO A 88 6.33 -3.48 -1.45
N LEU A 89 5.41 -2.54 -1.75
CA LEU A 89 5.53 -1.15 -1.29
C LEU A 89 5.64 -1.04 0.25
N ILE A 90 4.78 -1.74 1.00
CA ILE A 90 4.81 -1.74 2.47
C ILE A 90 6.11 -2.39 2.98
N ALA A 91 6.48 -3.56 2.45
CA ALA A 91 7.67 -4.28 2.88
C ALA A 91 8.95 -3.44 2.67
N PHE A 92 9.12 -2.87 1.47
CA PHE A 92 10.29 -2.04 1.16
C PHE A 92 10.27 -0.70 1.92
N SER A 93 9.11 -0.06 2.07
CA SER A 93 9.03 1.18 2.86
C SER A 93 9.36 0.95 4.34
N MET A 94 8.94 -0.18 4.92
CA MET A 94 9.30 -0.57 6.28
C MET A 94 10.80 -0.82 6.41
N ALA A 95 11.39 -1.60 5.49
CA ALA A 95 12.83 -1.88 5.50
C ALA A 95 13.65 -0.58 5.37
N CYS A 96 13.26 0.32 4.46
CA CYS A 96 13.91 1.61 4.26
C CYS A 96 13.79 2.52 5.49
N TYR A 97 12.63 2.52 6.15
CA TYR A 97 12.42 3.28 7.38
C TYR A 97 13.27 2.75 8.54
N LEU A 98 13.31 1.43 8.75
CA LEU A 98 14.16 0.80 9.77
C LEU A 98 15.65 1.03 9.51
N LEU A 99 16.08 1.00 8.25
CA LEU A 99 17.46 1.31 7.88
C LEU A 99 17.80 2.77 8.18
N ASP A 100 16.94 3.73 7.84
CA ASP A 100 17.15 5.14 8.16
C ASP A 100 17.22 5.38 9.68
N ILE A 101 16.39 4.71 10.48
CA ILE A 101 16.49 4.75 11.96
C ILE A 101 17.82 4.17 12.44
N THR A 102 18.20 2.99 11.96
CA THR A 102 19.41 2.29 12.40
C THR A 102 20.67 3.12 12.09
N LEU A 103 20.73 3.71 10.90
CA LEU A 103 21.80 4.63 10.52
C LEU A 103 21.81 5.87 11.42
N GLN A 104 20.65 6.42 11.78
CA GLN A 104 20.58 7.54 12.71
C GLN A 104 21.14 7.18 14.08
N VAL A 105 20.71 6.06 14.67
CA VAL A 105 21.19 5.61 15.98
C VAL A 105 22.70 5.37 15.94
N ALA A 106 23.21 4.69 14.92
CA ALA A 106 24.65 4.47 14.74
C ALA A 106 25.43 5.79 14.70
N THR A 107 24.94 6.82 13.99
CA THR A 107 25.60 8.14 13.95
C THR A 107 25.54 8.92 15.26
N LEU A 108 24.60 8.62 16.16
CA LEU A 108 24.53 9.24 17.48
C LEU A 108 25.52 8.60 18.45
N LEU A 109 25.82 7.31 18.27
CA LEU A 109 26.76 6.56 19.09
C LEU A 109 28.22 6.77 18.67
N ASP A 110 28.48 7.14 17.40
CA ASP A 110 29.84 7.41 16.92
C ASP A 110 30.38 8.77 17.45
N LYS A 111 31.48 8.70 18.20
CA LYS A 111 32.13 9.86 18.86
C LYS A 111 33.08 10.64 17.95
N LYS A 112 33.38 10.17 16.72
CA LYS A 112 34.36 10.83 15.83
C LYS A 112 33.75 12.01 15.05
N SER A 113 34.19 13.23 15.35
CA SER A 113 33.67 14.49 14.78
C SER A 113 33.86 14.65 13.26
N LEU A 114 34.91 14.04 12.69
CA LEU A 114 35.21 14.13 11.25
C LEU A 114 34.34 13.18 10.40
N LEU A 115 34.11 11.95 10.88
CA LEU A 115 33.20 11.01 10.22
C LEU A 115 31.75 11.54 10.24
N ARG A 116 31.38 12.19 11.35
CA ARG A 116 30.05 12.78 11.56
C ARG A 116 29.68 13.85 10.52
N LYS A 117 30.59 14.75 10.13
CA LYS A 117 30.32 15.79 9.12
C LYS A 117 30.14 15.21 7.71
N SER A 118 31.04 14.32 7.29
CA SER A 118 30.97 13.62 6.00
C SER A 118 29.70 12.75 5.88
N LEU A 119 29.33 12.06 6.96
CA LEU A 119 28.11 11.26 7.02
C LEU A 119 26.84 12.12 7.03
N LEU A 120 26.85 13.29 7.68
CA LEU A 120 25.71 14.19 7.75
C LEU A 120 25.32 14.76 6.37
N GLU A 121 26.28 15.13 5.53
CA GLU A 121 25.99 15.62 4.18
C GLU A 121 25.44 14.51 3.27
N LYS A 122 26.01 13.31 3.33
CA LYS A 122 25.46 12.14 2.60
C LYS A 122 24.09 11.69 3.12
N LYS A 123 23.74 12.04 4.35
CA LYS A 123 22.51 11.61 5.04
C LYS A 123 21.24 12.11 4.36
N PHE A 124 21.26 13.32 3.78
CA PHE A 124 20.10 13.85 3.07
C PHE A 124 19.83 13.03 1.81
N GLY A 125 20.85 12.79 0.99
CA GLY A 125 20.75 11.96 -0.21
C GLY A 125 20.28 10.53 0.08
N ILE A 126 20.85 9.89 1.11
CA ILE A 126 20.44 8.53 1.53
C ILE A 126 18.98 8.51 1.98
N SER A 127 18.54 9.47 2.81
CA SER A 127 17.15 9.52 3.27
C SER A 127 16.16 9.74 2.12
N VAL A 128 16.54 10.53 1.12
CA VAL A 128 15.74 10.72 -0.11
C VAL A 128 15.64 9.43 -0.91
N ILE A 129 16.76 8.75 -1.16
CA ILE A 129 16.78 7.47 -1.89
C ILE A 129 15.92 6.43 -1.17
N LEU A 130 16.10 6.27 0.14
CA LEU A 130 15.32 5.34 0.97
C LEU A 130 13.83 5.70 1.00
N GLY A 131 13.49 6.98 0.90
CA GLY A 131 12.09 7.42 0.82
C GLY A 131 11.45 7.12 -0.54
N LEU A 132 12.20 7.26 -1.63
CA LEU A 132 11.69 7.11 -3.01
C LEU A 132 11.73 5.67 -3.54
N LEU A 133 12.68 4.86 -3.09
CA LEU A 133 12.85 3.47 -3.55
C LEU A 133 11.56 2.63 -3.48
N PRO A 134 10.76 2.65 -2.40
CA PRO A 134 9.52 1.88 -2.33
C PRO A 134 8.50 2.28 -3.40
N TRP A 135 8.47 3.56 -3.79
CA TRP A 135 7.57 4.07 -4.82
C TRP A 135 7.99 3.63 -6.22
N VAL A 136 9.29 3.53 -6.48
CA VAL A 136 9.80 2.97 -7.75
C VAL A 136 9.34 1.51 -7.90
N ILE A 137 9.44 0.72 -6.83
CA ILE A 137 9.00 -0.68 -6.81
C ILE A 137 7.48 -0.78 -7.00
N PHE A 138 6.71 0.07 -6.32
CA PHE A 138 5.26 0.14 -6.48
C PHE A 138 4.85 0.36 -7.95
N TRP A 139 5.43 1.37 -8.60
CA TRP A 139 5.13 1.64 -10.01
C TRP A 139 5.60 0.53 -10.94
N ALA A 140 6.73 -0.13 -10.65
CA ALA A 140 7.19 -1.28 -11.42
C ALA A 140 6.17 -2.43 -11.39
N VAL A 141 5.59 -2.74 -10.22
CA VAL A 141 4.56 -3.78 -10.09
C VAL A 141 3.25 -3.37 -10.75
N ILE A 142 2.83 -2.10 -10.64
CA ILE A 142 1.66 -1.60 -11.38
C ILE A 142 1.85 -1.77 -12.89
N ILE A 143 3.03 -1.44 -13.42
CA ILE A 143 3.37 -1.63 -14.84
C ILE A 143 3.30 -3.11 -15.21
N GLU A 144 3.86 -4.01 -14.39
CA GLU A 144 3.79 -5.46 -14.60
C GLU A 144 2.34 -5.94 -14.69
N VAL A 145 1.49 -5.59 -13.72
CA VAL A 145 0.07 -5.95 -13.72
C VAL A 145 -0.65 -5.36 -14.94
N SER A 146 -0.31 -4.14 -15.34
CA SER A 146 -0.88 -3.50 -16.53
C SER A 146 -0.51 -4.23 -17.82
N ILE A 147 0.73 -4.69 -17.96
CA ILE A 147 1.20 -5.49 -19.10
C ILE A 147 0.48 -6.84 -19.13
N VAL A 148 0.34 -7.50 -17.98
CA VAL A 148 -0.40 -8.76 -17.88
C VAL A 148 -1.87 -8.57 -18.28
N PHE A 149 -2.51 -7.50 -17.79
CA PHE A 149 -3.88 -7.18 -18.16
C PHE A 149 -4.02 -6.93 -19.67
N ALA A 150 -3.13 -6.13 -20.26
CA ALA A 150 -3.18 -5.80 -21.68
C ALA A 150 -2.94 -7.03 -22.60
N THR A 151 -2.08 -7.96 -22.19
CA THR A 151 -1.79 -9.18 -22.96
C THR A 151 -2.84 -10.28 -22.76
N ALA A 152 -3.57 -10.25 -21.65
CA ALA A 152 -4.61 -11.22 -21.31
C ALA A 152 -6.04 -10.67 -21.38
N ASN A 153 -6.27 -9.60 -22.16
CA ASN A 153 -7.58 -8.93 -22.28
C ASN A 153 -8.74 -9.89 -22.61
N ASP A 154 -8.49 -10.97 -23.36
CA ASP A 154 -9.50 -11.98 -23.71
C ASP A 154 -9.89 -12.95 -22.56
N MET A 155 -9.16 -12.91 -21.44
CA MET A 155 -9.36 -13.76 -20.26
C MET A 155 -9.90 -13.01 -19.04
N PHE A 156 -9.95 -11.68 -19.08
CA PHE A 156 -10.53 -10.87 -18.00
C PHE A 156 -12.06 -10.85 -18.10
N LYS A 157 -12.70 -11.91 -17.61
CA LYS A 157 -14.15 -11.90 -17.38
C LYS A 157 -14.40 -11.62 -15.90
N PRO A 158 -15.24 -10.62 -15.54
CA PRO A 158 -15.74 -10.50 -14.19
C PRO A 158 -16.51 -11.79 -13.88
N SER A 159 -15.90 -12.66 -13.08
CA SER A 159 -16.53 -13.92 -12.67
C SER A 159 -17.43 -13.61 -11.48
N GLY A 160 -18.73 -13.84 -11.65
CA GLY A 160 -19.70 -13.82 -10.55
C GLY A 160 -19.68 -15.09 -9.71
N ASP A 161 -18.67 -15.95 -9.88
CA ASP A 161 -18.60 -17.24 -9.21
C ASP A 161 -18.07 -17.10 -7.77
N LEU A 162 -18.91 -17.61 -6.88
CA LEU A 162 -18.97 -17.50 -5.43
C LEU A 162 -17.76 -18.10 -4.67
N GLU A 163 -16.74 -18.63 -5.36
CA GLU A 163 -15.73 -19.49 -4.74
C GLU A 163 -14.41 -18.81 -4.35
N ILE A 164 -14.15 -17.59 -4.82
CA ILE A 164 -12.95 -16.84 -4.38
C ILE A 164 -13.35 -15.39 -4.10
N HIS A 165 -13.38 -15.02 -2.83
CA HIS A 165 -13.82 -13.72 -2.30
C HIS A 165 -12.92 -12.53 -2.66
N LEU A 166 -12.07 -12.67 -3.69
CA LEU A 166 -11.43 -11.58 -4.41
C LEU A 166 -12.24 -11.35 -5.69
N PHE A 167 -13.04 -10.28 -5.74
CA PHE A 167 -13.95 -9.94 -6.85
C PHE A 167 -13.31 -9.84 -8.24
N CYS A 168 -11.97 -9.93 -8.31
CA CYS A 168 -11.15 -9.76 -9.50
C CYS A 168 -10.11 -10.87 -9.57
N HIS A 169 -10.47 -12.02 -10.15
CA HIS A 169 -9.55 -13.14 -10.36
C HIS A 169 -9.37 -13.43 -11.85
N TYR A 170 -8.16 -13.84 -12.22
CA TYR A 170 -7.84 -14.34 -13.55
C TYR A 170 -8.54 -15.69 -13.77
N ASN A 171 -9.48 -15.77 -14.71
CA ASN A 171 -10.06 -17.07 -15.05
C ASN A 171 -9.12 -17.76 -16.05
N SER A 172 -8.23 -18.62 -15.53
CA SER A 172 -7.49 -19.56 -16.36
C SER A 172 -8.53 -20.48 -17.01
N LYS A 173 -8.71 -20.39 -18.32
CA LYS A 173 -9.52 -21.39 -19.04
C LYS A 173 -8.95 -22.77 -18.69
N SER A 174 -9.73 -23.56 -17.97
CA SER A 174 -9.48 -24.98 -17.79
C SER A 174 -9.61 -25.66 -19.15
N THR A 175 -8.49 -25.78 -19.87
CA THR A 175 -8.32 -26.85 -20.85
C THR A 175 -8.29 -28.20 -20.16
#